data_AF-A0A7S2LEY7-F1
#
_entry.id   AF-A0A7S2LEY7-F1
#
_cell.length_a   1.000
_cell.length_b   1.000
_cell.length_c   1.000
_cell.angle_alpha   90.00
_cell.angle_beta   90.00
_cell.angle_gamma   90.00
#
_symmetry.space_group_name_H-M   'P 1'
#
loop_
_entity.id
_entity.type
_entity.pdbx_description
1 polymer ?
#
loop_
_entity_poly.entity_id
_entity_poly.type
_entity_poly.pdbx_seq_one_letter_code
_entity_poly.pdbx_strand_id
1 'polypeptide(L)'
;MAGTSVSAAVISGSLALLRQYFVDGWWPSGSAIVSDSFDPSSALLKAVLINSAQSLDGIQLMNGTTYAVADYDTNIGFGRMNLNKSLPVKGKNELKAALFDRQVINDSEEHHYDYTISSGDCHLYEFSATLVWVDPPASSGCLKCLLNDLDLTITSESGETYFANGMNSPDGTNNVERIRTSAFKGEKFTLDVGASNLSTQNQTYALVITDDCSETLSSVARTSMIPSMVPSMVPSIAPSMAPSMAPSIIVTSNHTTTSPTTKKIKNQTKKKRKKRKKKIKQKIRRRK
;
A
#
# COMPACT_ATOMS: atom_id res chain seq x y z
N MET A 1 -34.24 -18.25 4.71
CA MET A 1 -34.03 -17.25 3.63
C MET A 1 -32.54 -17.08 3.41
N ALA A 2 -32.10 -16.76 2.19
CA ALA A 2 -30.71 -16.53 1.84
C ALA A 2 -30.62 -15.59 0.61
N GLY A 3 -29.45 -15.02 0.35
CA GLY A 3 -29.19 -14.11 -0.77
C GLY A 3 -28.76 -12.70 -0.33
N THR A 4 -28.14 -11.95 -1.24
CA THR A 4 -27.56 -10.63 -0.98
C THR A 4 -28.57 -9.61 -0.44
N SER A 5 -29.84 -9.68 -0.83
CA SER A 5 -30.92 -8.84 -0.29
C SER A 5 -31.12 -9.01 1.23
N VAL A 6 -30.87 -10.20 1.77
CA VAL A 6 -30.93 -10.45 3.22
C VAL A 6 -29.72 -9.84 3.91
N SER A 7 -28.52 -10.01 3.34
CA SER A 7 -27.29 -9.36 3.83
C SER A 7 -27.42 -7.83 3.82
N ALA A 8 -27.98 -7.25 2.77
CA ALA A 8 -28.24 -5.81 2.67
C ALA A 8 -29.18 -5.32 3.78
N ALA A 9 -30.26 -6.04 4.09
CA ALA A 9 -31.15 -5.69 5.20
C ALA A 9 -30.43 -5.74 6.57
N VAL A 10 -29.56 -6.74 6.80
CA VAL A 10 -28.74 -6.83 8.02
C VAL A 10 -27.76 -5.65 8.13
N ILE A 11 -27.08 -5.28 7.05
CA ILE A 11 -26.19 -4.10 7.02
C ILE A 11 -26.98 -2.81 7.24
N SER A 12 -28.16 -2.64 6.64
CA SER A 12 -29.02 -1.46 6.86
C SER A 12 -29.46 -1.31 8.32
N GLY A 13 -29.88 -2.40 8.98
CA GLY A 13 -30.21 -2.39 10.40
C GLY A 13 -29.00 -2.09 11.29
N SER A 14 -27.82 -2.60 10.91
CA SER A 14 -26.55 -2.35 11.59
C SER A 14 -26.11 -0.88 11.47
N LEU A 15 -26.29 -0.28 10.29
CA LEU A 15 -26.05 1.15 10.05
C LEU A 15 -27.03 2.06 10.79
N ALA A 16 -28.28 1.62 11.01
CA ALA A 16 -29.22 2.37 11.85
C ALA A 16 -28.76 2.43 13.31
N LEU A 17 -28.30 1.30 13.88
CA LEU A 17 -27.68 1.25 15.21
C LEU A 17 -26.39 2.08 15.26
N LEU A 18 -25.57 2.05 14.20
CA LEU A 18 -24.34 2.82 14.11
C LEU A 18 -24.61 4.34 14.07
N ARG A 19 -25.65 4.78 13.35
CA ARG A 19 -26.08 6.19 13.40
C ARG A 19 -26.65 6.54 14.77
N GLN A 20 -27.42 5.67 15.41
CA GLN A 20 -27.91 5.89 16.77
C GLN A 20 -26.77 6.06 17.78
N TYR A 21 -25.71 5.25 17.68
CA TYR A 21 -24.53 5.38 18.55
C TYR A 21 -23.94 6.81 18.54
N PHE A 22 -23.86 7.45 17.37
CA PHE A 22 -23.39 8.85 17.26
C PHE A 22 -24.45 9.88 17.68
N VAL A 23 -25.72 9.67 17.35
CA VAL A 23 -26.81 10.61 17.70
C VAL A 23 -27.14 10.58 19.19
N ASP A 24 -27.01 9.44 19.86
CA ASP A 24 -27.16 9.30 21.31
C ASP A 24 -25.86 9.65 22.08
N GLY A 25 -24.82 10.12 21.36
CA GLY A 25 -23.59 10.67 21.94
C GLY A 25 -22.70 9.63 22.63
N TRP A 26 -22.58 8.41 22.10
CA TRP A 26 -21.69 7.40 22.69
C TRP A 26 -20.22 7.59 22.30
N TRP A 27 -19.96 8.19 21.13
CA TRP A 27 -18.61 8.65 20.75
C TRP A 27 -18.25 9.89 21.59
N PRO A 28 -17.01 10.03 22.11
CA PRO A 28 -15.88 9.09 22.06
C PRO A 28 -15.80 8.12 23.25
N SER A 29 -16.58 8.35 24.32
CA SER A 29 -16.37 7.69 25.61
C SER A 29 -16.82 6.21 25.68
N GLY A 30 -17.52 5.72 24.66
CA GLY A 30 -18.21 4.43 24.67
C GLY A 30 -19.39 4.41 25.64
N SER A 31 -19.99 5.57 25.93
CA SER A 31 -21.13 5.76 26.84
C SER A 31 -21.92 7.00 26.41
N ALA A 32 -23.26 6.93 26.44
CA ALA A 32 -24.12 8.03 26.01
C ALA A 32 -23.91 9.32 26.83
N ILE A 33 -23.42 10.37 26.18
CA ILE A 33 -23.23 11.72 26.73
C ILE A 33 -23.83 12.73 25.73
N VAL A 34 -24.86 13.47 26.16
CA VAL A 34 -25.66 14.35 25.27
C VAL A 34 -24.84 15.48 24.63
N SER A 35 -23.75 15.94 25.26
CA SER A 35 -22.84 16.94 24.66
C SER A 35 -22.04 16.42 23.47
N ASP A 36 -21.91 15.09 23.36
CA ASP A 36 -21.05 14.41 22.40
C ASP A 36 -21.88 13.86 21.21
N SER A 37 -23.18 14.18 21.20
CA SER A 37 -24.15 13.88 20.14
C SER A 37 -23.86 14.64 18.86
N PHE A 38 -23.85 13.95 17.71
CA PHE A 38 -23.81 14.58 16.39
C PHE A 38 -24.52 13.75 15.32
N ASP A 39 -24.83 14.38 14.18
CA ASP A 39 -25.32 13.71 12.98
C ASP A 39 -24.13 13.27 12.09
N PRO A 40 -23.80 11.97 11.99
CA PRO A 40 -22.67 11.48 11.22
C PRO A 40 -22.94 11.51 9.71
N SER A 41 -21.95 11.82 8.87
CA SER A 41 -22.11 11.70 7.43
C SER A 41 -22.25 10.25 6.95
N SER A 42 -22.78 10.06 5.75
CA SER A 42 -22.79 8.77 5.06
C SER A 42 -21.38 8.24 4.78
N ALA A 43 -20.39 9.12 4.60
CA ALA A 43 -19.00 8.74 4.46
C ALA A 43 -18.44 8.16 5.76
N LEU A 44 -18.67 8.80 6.91
CA LEU A 44 -18.26 8.27 8.22
C LEU A 44 -18.93 6.93 8.53
N LEU A 45 -20.24 6.82 8.31
CA LEU A 45 -20.96 5.56 8.54
C LEU A 45 -20.43 4.41 7.65
N LYS A 46 -20.09 4.70 6.39
CA LYS A 46 -19.46 3.73 5.47
C LYS A 46 -18.02 3.40 5.90
N ALA A 47 -17.23 4.39 6.31
CA ALA A 47 -15.85 4.21 6.76
C ALA A 47 -15.78 3.33 8.02
N VAL A 48 -16.59 3.64 9.06
CA VAL A 48 -16.62 2.87 10.30
C VAL A 48 -17.09 1.42 10.06
N LEU A 49 -18.07 1.23 9.18
CA LEU A 49 -18.52 -0.10 8.77
C LEU A 49 -17.40 -0.92 8.11
N ILE A 50 -16.66 -0.31 7.18
CA ILE A 50 -15.59 -0.95 6.39
C ILE A 50 -14.31 -1.17 7.20
N ASN A 51 -13.97 -0.25 8.10
CA ASN A 51 -12.85 -0.40 9.03
C ASN A 51 -13.09 -1.59 9.98
N SER A 52 -14.34 -1.81 10.40
CA SER A 52 -14.75 -2.96 11.21
C SER A 52 -14.69 -4.32 10.49
N ALA A 53 -14.66 -4.31 9.15
CA ALA A 53 -14.86 -5.52 8.37
C ALA A 53 -13.65 -6.46 8.46
N GLN A 54 -13.92 -7.73 8.76
CA GLN A 54 -12.93 -8.77 9.02
C GLN A 54 -12.76 -9.65 7.78
N SER A 55 -11.54 -10.09 7.51
CA SER A 55 -11.28 -11.04 6.43
C SER A 55 -12.05 -12.36 6.63
N LEU A 56 -12.11 -13.17 5.57
CA LEU A 56 -12.71 -14.51 5.58
C LEU A 56 -11.71 -15.49 5.00
N ASP A 57 -11.56 -16.66 5.62
CA ASP A 57 -10.62 -17.69 5.14
C ASP A 57 -11.00 -18.27 3.76
N GLY A 58 -12.25 -18.09 3.35
CA GLY A 58 -12.76 -18.54 2.06
C GLY A 58 -14.26 -18.32 1.85
N ILE A 59 -14.71 -18.59 0.63
CA ILE A 59 -16.12 -18.73 0.25
C ILE A 59 -16.51 -20.20 0.08
N GLN A 60 -17.79 -20.52 0.27
CA GLN A 60 -18.34 -21.86 0.04
C GLN A 60 -19.36 -21.83 -1.11
N LEU A 61 -19.21 -22.76 -2.06
CA LEU A 61 -20.16 -22.96 -3.15
C LEU A 61 -21.31 -23.90 -2.73
N MET A 62 -22.41 -23.89 -3.50
CA MET A 62 -23.61 -24.70 -3.21
C MET A 62 -23.38 -26.23 -3.24
N ASN A 63 -22.28 -26.70 -3.82
CA ASN A 63 -21.86 -28.11 -3.79
C ASN A 63 -21.04 -28.47 -2.53
N GLY A 64 -20.85 -27.52 -1.61
CA GLY A 64 -20.08 -27.68 -0.37
C GLY A 64 -18.58 -27.37 -0.50
N THR A 65 -18.03 -27.22 -1.71
CA THR A 65 -16.61 -26.90 -1.93
C THR A 65 -16.26 -25.50 -1.44
N THR A 66 -15.17 -25.38 -0.69
CA THR A 66 -14.61 -24.10 -0.25
C THR A 66 -13.42 -23.67 -1.12
N TYR A 67 -13.25 -22.36 -1.27
CA TYR A 67 -12.14 -21.72 -1.98
C TYR A 67 -11.56 -20.61 -1.10
N ALA A 68 -10.24 -20.55 -0.98
CA ALA A 68 -9.57 -19.42 -0.34
C ALA A 68 -9.82 -18.12 -1.12
N VAL A 69 -9.86 -17.01 -0.40
CA VAL A 69 -10.01 -15.64 -0.93
C VAL A 69 -8.83 -14.78 -0.46
N ALA A 70 -8.72 -13.57 -1.00
CA ALA A 70 -7.76 -12.58 -0.54
C ALA A 70 -8.48 -11.33 -0.02
N ASP A 71 -7.82 -10.57 0.86
CA ASP A 71 -8.29 -9.23 1.22
C ASP A 71 -8.40 -8.35 -0.03
N TYR A 72 -9.47 -7.54 -0.09
CA TYR A 72 -9.79 -6.66 -1.20
C TYR A 72 -10.14 -7.36 -2.53
N ASP A 73 -10.34 -8.69 -2.53
CA ASP A 73 -10.79 -9.42 -3.72
C ASP A 73 -12.27 -9.16 -4.08
N THR A 74 -12.70 -9.59 -5.27
CA THR A 74 -14.08 -9.38 -5.75
C THR A 74 -15.12 -10.34 -5.17
N ASN A 75 -14.72 -11.29 -4.31
CA ASN A 75 -15.60 -12.21 -3.61
C ASN A 75 -16.04 -11.67 -2.24
N ILE A 76 -15.11 -11.04 -1.50
CA ILE A 76 -15.35 -10.54 -0.14
C ILE A 76 -15.15 -9.03 0.01
N GLY A 77 -14.43 -8.38 -0.90
CA GLY A 77 -14.07 -6.96 -0.81
C GLY A 77 -13.34 -6.65 0.50
N PHE A 78 -13.88 -5.72 1.28
CA PHE A 78 -13.34 -5.34 2.59
C PHE A 78 -13.60 -6.38 3.70
N GLY A 79 -14.40 -7.43 3.42
CA GLY A 79 -14.69 -8.53 4.34
C GLY A 79 -16.05 -8.42 5.06
N ARG A 80 -16.23 -9.24 6.10
CA ARG A 80 -17.46 -9.33 6.90
C ARG A 80 -17.45 -8.32 8.06
N MET A 81 -18.39 -7.38 8.07
CA MET A 81 -18.64 -6.46 9.18
C MET A 81 -18.56 -7.12 10.57
N ASN A 82 -17.91 -6.44 11.53
CA ASN A 82 -17.92 -6.82 12.95
C ASN A 82 -17.97 -5.57 13.82
N LEU A 83 -19.15 -5.17 14.31
CA LEU A 83 -19.30 -3.92 15.07
C LEU A 83 -18.50 -3.87 16.39
N ASN A 84 -18.10 -5.02 16.95
CA ASN A 84 -17.19 -5.04 18.11
C ASN A 84 -15.77 -4.52 17.75
N LYS A 85 -15.44 -4.45 16.46
CA LYS A 85 -14.22 -3.86 15.88
C LYS A 85 -14.49 -2.50 15.21
N SER A 86 -15.68 -1.89 15.40
CA SER A 86 -16.02 -0.61 14.75
C SER A 86 -15.83 0.62 15.64
N LEU A 87 -16.32 0.57 16.89
CA LEU A 87 -16.31 1.71 17.83
C LEU A 87 -16.14 1.24 19.29
N PRO A 88 -15.57 2.07 20.18
CA PRO A 88 -15.46 1.75 21.60
C PRO A 88 -16.84 1.65 22.27
N VAL A 89 -17.06 0.63 23.10
CA VAL A 89 -18.26 0.48 23.91
C VAL A 89 -17.82 0.06 25.31
N LYS A 90 -18.07 0.93 26.29
CA LYS A 90 -17.49 0.83 27.63
C LYS A 90 -17.89 -0.48 28.31
N GLY A 91 -16.89 -1.29 28.67
CA GLY A 91 -17.11 -2.62 29.26
C GLY A 91 -17.62 -3.68 28.27
N LYS A 92 -17.37 -3.50 26.97
CA LYS A 92 -17.65 -4.50 25.91
C LYS A 92 -16.45 -4.76 24.99
N ASN A 93 -15.65 -3.74 24.69
CA ASN A 93 -14.36 -3.86 24.01
C ASN A 93 -13.38 -2.81 24.58
N GLU A 94 -12.11 -2.92 24.19
CA GLU A 94 -11.06 -1.95 24.55
C GLU A 94 -10.48 -1.20 23.34
N LEU A 95 -11.03 -1.44 22.15
CA LEU A 95 -10.76 -0.75 20.87
C LEU A 95 -10.51 0.75 21.07
N LYS A 96 -9.39 1.26 20.57
CA LYS A 96 -9.17 2.70 20.41
C LYS A 96 -9.46 3.12 18.98
N ALA A 97 -9.85 4.37 18.82
CA ALA A 97 -10.16 4.94 17.53
C ALA A 97 -9.88 6.44 17.49
N ALA A 98 -9.70 6.97 16.29
CA ALA A 98 -9.87 8.38 15.97
C ALA A 98 -10.81 8.49 14.76
N LEU A 99 -11.75 9.44 14.82
CA LEU A 99 -12.74 9.66 13.77
C LEU A 99 -12.68 11.11 13.31
N PHE A 100 -12.58 11.30 11.99
CA PHE A 100 -12.66 12.60 11.35
C PHE A 100 -13.81 12.55 10.34
N ASP A 101 -14.77 13.46 10.44
CA ASP A 101 -15.94 13.52 9.55
C ASP A 101 -15.97 14.85 8.78
N ARG A 102 -16.54 14.81 7.56
CA ARG A 102 -16.73 15.96 6.66
C ARG A 102 -15.47 16.85 6.52
N GLN A 103 -14.28 16.25 6.55
CA GLN A 103 -13.02 16.98 6.37
C GLN A 103 -12.97 17.50 4.93
N VAL A 104 -12.80 18.81 4.75
CA VAL A 104 -12.77 19.47 3.44
C VAL A 104 -11.31 19.53 2.98
N ILE A 105 -11.00 18.95 1.82
CA ILE A 105 -9.68 19.02 1.18
C ILE A 105 -9.81 19.62 -0.23
N ASN A 106 -8.90 20.52 -0.58
CA ASN A 106 -8.85 21.20 -1.87
C ASN A 106 -7.89 20.47 -2.84
N ASP A 107 -7.92 20.83 -4.13
CA ASP A 107 -7.06 20.18 -5.13
C ASP A 107 -5.56 20.41 -4.85
N SER A 108 -4.74 19.36 -4.96
CA SER A 108 -3.32 19.35 -4.59
C SER A 108 -3.00 19.70 -3.12
N GLU A 109 -3.98 19.59 -2.21
CA GLU A 109 -3.78 19.69 -0.76
C GLU A 109 -3.50 18.31 -0.13
N GLU A 110 -2.85 18.29 1.03
CA GLU A 110 -2.49 17.08 1.77
C GLU A 110 -2.74 17.30 3.27
N HIS A 111 -3.39 16.34 3.93
CA HIS A 111 -3.72 16.37 5.35
C HIS A 111 -2.96 15.28 6.12
N HIS A 112 -2.12 15.69 7.06
CA HIS A 112 -1.32 14.79 7.89
C HIS A 112 -2.00 14.50 9.24
N TYR A 113 -1.97 13.24 9.67
CA TYR A 113 -2.50 12.78 10.95
C TYR A 113 -1.48 11.89 11.66
N ASP A 114 -0.92 12.34 12.77
CA ASP A 114 -0.08 11.49 13.62
C ASP A 114 -0.96 10.62 14.54
N TYR A 115 -0.72 9.31 14.53
CA TYR A 115 -1.36 8.33 15.40
C TYR A 115 -0.29 7.54 16.17
N THR A 116 -0.59 7.18 17.42
CA THR A 116 0.29 6.35 18.27
C THR A 116 -0.52 5.19 18.83
N ILE A 117 -0.04 3.97 18.59
CA ILE A 117 -0.69 2.73 19.02
C ILE A 117 -0.77 2.67 20.55
N SER A 118 -1.89 2.12 21.06
CA SER A 118 -2.16 2.04 22.50
C SER A 118 -1.01 1.48 23.32
N SER A 119 -0.81 2.07 24.50
CA SER A 119 0.16 1.61 25.50
C SER A 119 -0.37 0.50 26.42
N GLY A 120 -1.37 -0.27 25.97
CA GLY A 120 -1.95 -1.40 26.72
C GLY A 120 -1.06 -2.65 26.70
N ASP A 121 -1.37 -3.65 27.52
CA ASP A 121 -0.50 -4.83 27.72
C ASP A 121 -0.75 -5.96 26.71
N CYS A 122 -0.81 -5.58 25.43
CA CYS A 122 -0.98 -6.48 24.30
C CYS A 122 0.36 -6.73 23.57
N HIS A 123 0.57 -7.95 23.09
CA HIS A 123 1.79 -8.33 22.36
C HIS A 123 1.81 -7.83 20.91
N LEU A 124 0.64 -7.75 20.27
CA LEU A 124 0.43 -7.17 18.95
C LEU A 124 -0.87 -6.37 18.95
N TYR A 125 -0.84 -5.30 18.16
CA TYR A 125 -2.02 -4.53 17.80
C TYR A 125 -2.39 -4.79 16.34
N GLU A 126 -3.69 -4.87 16.10
CA GLU A 126 -4.26 -4.74 14.77
C GLU A 126 -4.56 -3.26 14.54
N PHE A 127 -3.79 -2.62 13.66
CA PHE A 127 -4.00 -1.25 13.24
C PHE A 127 -4.74 -1.22 11.90
N SER A 128 -5.77 -0.39 11.79
CA SER A 128 -6.46 -0.16 10.52
C SER A 128 -6.90 1.29 10.40
N ALA A 129 -6.77 1.84 9.20
CA ALA A 129 -7.33 3.12 8.84
C ALA A 129 -8.12 3.01 7.53
N THR A 130 -9.30 3.63 7.48
CA THR A 130 -10.21 3.64 6.34
C THR A 130 -10.62 5.07 6.00
N LEU A 131 -10.23 5.51 4.81
CA LEU A 131 -10.66 6.74 4.15
C LEU A 131 -11.89 6.46 3.26
N VAL A 132 -12.91 7.33 3.31
CA VAL A 132 -14.09 7.27 2.44
C VAL A 132 -14.54 8.67 2.05
N TRP A 133 -14.90 8.87 0.79
CA TRP A 133 -15.57 10.07 0.31
C TRP A 133 -16.79 9.75 -0.53
N VAL A 134 -17.71 10.71 -0.64
CA VAL A 134 -18.81 10.65 -1.61
C VAL A 134 -18.35 11.38 -2.86
N ASP A 135 -17.87 10.62 -3.83
CA ASP A 135 -17.41 11.10 -5.13
C ASP A 135 -18.59 11.71 -5.93
N PRO A 136 -18.40 12.77 -6.74
CA PRO A 136 -19.45 13.32 -7.58
C PRO A 136 -19.98 12.32 -8.62
N PRO A 137 -21.24 12.43 -9.08
CA PRO A 137 -21.84 11.46 -9.98
C PRO A 137 -21.18 11.48 -11.37
N ALA A 138 -20.49 10.39 -11.72
CA ALA A 138 -19.85 10.20 -13.01
C ALA A 138 -20.84 10.03 -14.19
N SER A 139 -20.38 10.38 -15.38
CA SER A 139 -21.12 10.17 -16.63
C SER A 139 -21.40 8.69 -16.90
N SER A 140 -22.64 8.37 -17.30
CA SER A 140 -23.01 7.00 -17.69
C SER A 140 -22.10 6.47 -18.81
N GLY A 141 -21.56 5.26 -18.64
CA GLY A 141 -20.60 4.65 -19.58
C GLY A 141 -19.13 5.05 -19.36
N CYS A 142 -18.79 5.67 -18.23
CA CYS A 142 -17.40 5.90 -17.82
C CYS A 142 -16.57 4.59 -17.76
N LEU A 143 -15.29 4.68 -18.14
CA LEU A 143 -14.33 3.56 -18.08
C LEU A 143 -13.46 3.62 -16.81
N LYS A 144 -12.98 4.83 -16.45
CA LYS A 144 -12.63 5.21 -15.07
C LYS A 144 -13.76 6.11 -14.59
N CYS A 145 -14.39 5.77 -13.47
CA CYS A 145 -15.57 6.47 -12.95
C CYS A 145 -15.29 7.31 -11.70
N LEU A 146 -14.11 7.19 -11.09
CA LEU A 146 -13.68 8.06 -10.00
C LEU A 146 -13.35 9.45 -10.57
N LEU A 147 -13.99 10.50 -10.04
CA LEU A 147 -13.80 11.89 -10.50
C LEU A 147 -12.89 12.71 -9.57
N ASN A 148 -12.99 12.48 -8.27
CA ASN A 148 -12.11 13.04 -7.25
C ASN A 148 -11.21 11.90 -6.71
N ASP A 149 -9.93 11.96 -7.06
CA ASP A 149 -8.86 11.07 -6.59
C ASP A 149 -8.34 11.59 -5.24
N LEU A 150 -8.56 10.80 -4.17
CA LEU A 150 -7.96 11.00 -2.85
C LEU A 150 -7.16 9.75 -2.49
N ASP A 151 -5.90 9.93 -2.11
CA ASP A 151 -4.99 8.84 -1.73
C ASP A 151 -4.77 8.84 -0.21
N LEU A 152 -4.80 7.66 0.42
CA LEU A 152 -4.41 7.38 1.80
C LEU A 152 -3.08 6.62 1.80
N THR A 153 -2.01 7.27 2.25
CA THR A 153 -0.74 6.60 2.57
C THR A 153 -0.48 6.63 4.07
N ILE A 154 0.26 5.63 4.55
CA ILE A 154 0.66 5.57 5.96
C ILE A 154 2.14 5.22 6.06
N THR A 155 2.91 6.01 6.79
CA THR A 155 4.33 5.75 7.05
C THR A 155 4.55 5.46 8.53
N SER A 156 5.21 4.35 8.84
CA SER A 156 5.58 3.96 10.21
C SER A 156 6.78 4.76 10.74
N GLU A 157 7.01 4.71 12.06
CA GLU A 157 8.23 5.23 12.69
C GLU A 157 9.54 4.57 12.19
N SER A 158 9.46 3.40 11.53
CA SER A 158 10.61 2.77 10.84
C SER A 158 10.84 3.27 9.41
N GLY A 159 9.93 4.09 8.85
CA GLY A 159 9.97 4.55 7.47
C GLY A 159 9.42 3.54 6.44
N GLU A 160 8.60 2.58 6.87
CA GLU A 160 7.87 1.67 5.98
C GLU A 160 6.55 2.34 5.57
N THR A 161 6.34 2.52 4.26
CA THR A 161 5.13 3.15 3.71
C THR A 161 4.17 2.08 3.18
N TYR A 162 2.92 2.16 3.63
CA TYR A 162 1.79 1.34 3.21
C TYR A 162 0.87 2.14 2.27
N PHE A 163 0.33 1.44 1.27
CA PHE A 163 -0.70 1.97 0.36
C PHE A 163 -2.02 1.22 0.56
N ALA A 164 -3.12 1.87 0.22
CA ALA A 164 -4.46 1.32 0.41
C ALA A 164 -4.75 0.06 -0.40
N ASN A 165 -5.79 -0.66 0.05
CA ASN A 165 -6.46 -1.74 -0.69
C ASN A 165 -5.51 -2.89 -1.14
N GLY A 166 -4.38 -3.07 -0.43
CA GLY A 166 -3.37 -4.09 -0.73
C GLY A 166 -2.46 -3.75 -1.92
N MET A 167 -2.44 -2.49 -2.37
CA MET A 167 -1.63 -2.04 -3.50
C MET A 167 -0.17 -1.73 -3.11
N ASN A 168 0.67 -1.48 -4.12
CA ASN A 168 2.07 -1.06 -3.98
C ASN A 168 2.29 0.39 -4.48
N SER A 169 1.17 1.12 -4.60
CA SER A 169 1.02 2.48 -5.12
C SER A 169 -0.37 2.98 -4.69
N PRO A 170 -0.67 4.29 -4.77
CA PRO A 170 -2.00 4.80 -4.43
C PRO A 170 -3.11 4.23 -5.34
N ASP A 171 -4.35 4.10 -4.83
CA ASP A 171 -5.48 3.46 -5.54
C ASP A 171 -6.49 4.49 -6.06
N GLY A 172 -6.07 5.18 -7.11
CA GLY A 172 -6.92 6.06 -7.89
C GLY A 172 -8.01 5.35 -8.71
N THR A 173 -8.68 4.33 -8.16
CA THR A 173 -9.83 3.64 -8.76
C THR A 173 -11.06 3.66 -7.83
N ASN A 174 -10.86 3.71 -6.50
CA ASN A 174 -11.91 3.45 -5.52
C ASN A 174 -12.17 4.64 -4.59
N ASN A 175 -13.44 5.00 -4.36
CA ASN A 175 -13.81 6.02 -3.35
C ASN A 175 -13.84 5.49 -1.90
N VAL A 176 -12.99 4.49 -1.65
CA VAL A 176 -12.77 3.81 -0.37
C VAL A 176 -11.34 3.31 -0.40
N GLU A 177 -10.56 3.75 0.56
CA GLU A 177 -9.19 3.29 0.74
C GLU A 177 -9.00 2.79 2.16
N ARG A 178 -8.56 1.54 2.32
CA ARG A 178 -8.23 0.97 3.65
C ARG A 178 -6.81 0.43 3.68
N ILE A 179 -6.08 0.80 4.73
CA ILE A 179 -4.85 0.16 5.15
C ILE A 179 -5.12 -0.62 6.44
N ARG A 180 -4.51 -1.80 6.56
CA ARG A 180 -4.56 -2.65 7.76
C ARG A 180 -3.21 -3.36 7.90
N THR A 181 -2.59 -3.28 9.07
CA THR A 181 -1.29 -3.90 9.34
C THR A 181 -1.16 -4.29 10.81
N SER A 182 -0.21 -5.16 11.12
CA SER A 182 0.19 -5.47 12.49
C SER A 182 1.11 -4.38 13.03
N ALA A 183 0.85 -3.89 14.23
CA ALA A 183 1.66 -2.86 14.88
C ALA A 183 2.06 -3.24 16.32
N PHE A 184 3.03 -2.52 16.87
CA PHE A 184 3.59 -2.74 18.21
C PHE A 184 3.13 -1.68 19.21
N LYS A 185 3.13 -2.02 20.52
CA LYS A 185 2.78 -1.13 21.64
C LYS A 185 3.57 0.19 21.58
N GLY A 186 2.88 1.32 21.39
CA GLY A 186 3.49 2.65 21.33
C GLY A 186 4.20 2.99 20.00
N GLU A 187 4.09 2.16 18.97
CA GLU A 187 4.52 2.49 17.61
C GLU A 187 3.75 3.70 17.07
N LYS A 188 4.39 4.51 16.22
CA LYS A 188 3.76 5.67 15.58
C LYS A 188 3.57 5.46 14.10
N PHE A 189 2.48 6.02 13.60
CA PHE A 189 2.17 6.14 12.18
C PHE A 189 1.82 7.59 11.89
N THR A 190 2.41 8.16 10.85
CA THR A 190 1.86 9.36 10.19
C THR A 190 1.00 8.85 9.03
N LEU A 191 -0.26 9.29 9.01
CA LEU A 191 -1.21 9.00 7.93
C LEU A 191 -1.39 10.27 7.11
N ASP A 192 -1.27 10.15 5.80
CA ASP A 192 -1.40 11.25 4.86
C ASP A 192 -2.64 11.02 3.99
N VAL A 193 -3.52 12.02 3.88
CA VAL A 193 -4.64 12.04 2.94
C VAL A 193 -4.38 13.14 1.91
N GLY A 194 -3.98 12.73 0.71
CA GLY A 194 -3.62 13.63 -0.40
C GLY A 194 -4.72 13.74 -1.46
N ALA A 195 -4.99 14.95 -1.94
CA ALA A 195 -5.92 15.19 -3.05
C ALA A 195 -5.17 15.21 -4.39
N SER A 196 -4.87 14.03 -4.92
CA SER A 196 -4.06 13.85 -6.14
C SER A 196 -4.70 14.41 -7.42
N ASN A 197 -6.03 14.45 -7.53
CA ASN A 197 -6.74 15.16 -8.60
C ASN A 197 -8.23 15.34 -8.23
N LEU A 198 -8.70 16.59 -8.09
CA LEU A 198 -10.13 16.87 -7.95
C LEU A 198 -10.74 17.40 -9.26
N SER A 199 -11.84 16.80 -9.68
CA SER A 199 -12.75 17.35 -10.70
C SER A 199 -13.68 18.45 -10.15
N THR A 200 -13.65 18.72 -8.84
CA THR A 200 -14.38 19.79 -8.14
C THR A 200 -13.43 20.71 -7.37
N GLN A 201 -13.91 21.85 -6.86
CA GLN A 201 -13.07 22.80 -6.11
C GLN A 201 -12.51 22.20 -4.80
N ASN A 202 -13.29 21.34 -4.16
CA ASN A 202 -12.90 20.55 -3.00
C ASN A 202 -13.72 19.25 -2.93
N GLN A 203 -13.30 18.34 -2.07
CA GLN A 203 -14.00 17.11 -1.70
C GLN A 203 -14.17 17.08 -0.18
N THR A 204 -15.25 16.46 0.31
CA THR A 204 -15.36 16.07 1.73
C THR A 204 -15.12 14.58 1.92
N TYR A 205 -14.29 14.22 2.88
CA TYR A 205 -14.05 12.83 3.27
C TYR A 205 -14.34 12.58 4.76
N ALA A 206 -14.41 11.30 5.11
CA ALA A 206 -14.30 10.83 6.48
C ALA A 206 -13.12 9.85 6.58
N LEU A 207 -12.34 9.96 7.65
CA LEU A 207 -11.23 9.08 7.98
C LEU A 207 -11.50 8.42 9.33
N VAL A 208 -11.37 7.11 9.37
CA VAL A 208 -11.53 6.29 10.58
C VAL A 208 -10.22 5.58 10.82
N ILE A 209 -9.64 5.75 12.00
CA ILE A 209 -8.43 5.06 12.45
C ILE A 209 -8.82 4.22 13.67
N THR A 210 -8.30 3.01 13.79
CA THR A 210 -8.44 2.16 14.98
C THR A 210 -7.17 1.37 15.27
N ASP A 211 -6.89 1.16 16.55
CA ASP A 211 -6.08 0.04 17.01
C ASP A 211 -6.84 -0.83 18.03
N ASP A 212 -6.67 -2.14 17.92
CA ASP A 212 -7.21 -3.11 18.87
C ASP A 212 -6.17 -4.16 19.25
N CYS A 213 -6.32 -4.72 20.44
CA CYS A 213 -5.52 -5.84 20.93
C CYS A 213 -5.75 -7.07 20.03
N SER A 214 -4.67 -7.74 19.61
CA SER A 214 -4.76 -9.07 18.99
C SER A 214 -3.97 -10.09 19.81
N GLU A 215 -4.67 -10.84 20.67
CA GLU A 215 -4.12 -12.03 21.32
C GLU A 215 -3.78 -13.13 20.31
N THR A 216 -4.48 -13.15 19.17
CA THR A 216 -4.13 -13.98 18.02
C THR A 216 -2.84 -13.49 17.36
N LEU A 217 -1.74 -14.18 17.68
CA LEU A 217 -0.56 -14.30 16.83
C LEU A 217 -0.91 -15.09 15.56
N SER A 218 -1.73 -14.49 14.69
CA SER A 218 -1.96 -14.99 13.33
C SER A 218 -0.62 -15.12 12.63
N SER A 219 -0.31 -16.33 12.15
CA SER A 219 1.01 -16.71 11.65
C SER A 219 1.43 -15.90 10.42
N VAL A 220 2.05 -14.74 10.63
CA VAL A 220 2.68 -13.95 9.56
C VAL A 220 3.87 -14.75 9.02
N ALA A 221 3.64 -15.49 7.94
CA ALA A 221 4.64 -16.27 7.23
C ALA A 221 5.61 -15.33 6.49
N ARG A 222 6.50 -14.67 7.25
CA ARG A 222 7.53 -13.74 6.76
C ARG A 222 8.60 -14.48 5.93
N THR A 223 8.27 -14.84 4.70
CA THR A 223 9.24 -15.34 3.70
C THR A 223 9.85 -14.17 2.91
N SER A 224 10.35 -13.14 3.62
CA SER A 224 11.16 -12.09 3.01
C SER A 224 12.65 -12.45 3.11
N MET A 225 13.13 -13.23 2.13
CA MET A 225 14.55 -13.51 1.95
C MET A 225 15.13 -12.65 0.82
N ILE A 226 15.56 -11.44 1.18
CA ILE A 226 16.48 -10.51 0.47
C ILE A 226 16.74 -9.41 1.52
N PRO A 227 18.00 -9.07 1.87
CA PRO A 227 18.96 -8.60 0.87
C PRO A 227 20.44 -9.01 1.06
N SER A 228 21.21 -8.87 -0.02
CA SER A 228 22.45 -8.09 0.04
C SER A 228 22.90 -7.59 -1.33
N MET A 229 22.84 -6.28 -1.51
CA MET A 229 23.67 -5.48 -2.42
C MET A 229 24.17 -4.32 -1.53
N VAL A 230 25.39 -3.77 -1.62
CA VAL A 230 26.36 -3.73 -2.73
C VAL A 230 27.81 -3.83 -2.18
N PRO A 231 28.87 -3.41 -2.92
CA PRO A 231 29.90 -4.27 -3.51
C PRO A 231 31.14 -4.54 -2.62
N SER A 232 32.12 -5.27 -3.17
CA SER A 232 33.54 -5.05 -2.84
C SER A 232 34.37 -4.84 -4.10
N MET A 233 35.34 -3.93 -4.04
CA MET A 233 36.22 -3.52 -5.15
C MET A 233 37.69 -3.58 -4.71
N VAL A 234 38.60 -3.50 -5.71
CA VAL A 234 40.08 -3.44 -5.62
C VAL A 234 40.79 -4.83 -5.67
N PRO A 235 41.85 -5.02 -6.49
CA PRO A 235 42.42 -6.35 -6.80
C PRO A 235 43.86 -6.61 -6.28
N SER A 236 44.28 -7.87 -6.33
CA SER A 236 45.67 -8.35 -6.31
C SER A 236 45.80 -9.46 -7.38
N ILE A 237 46.71 -9.50 -8.36
CA ILE A 237 48.17 -9.25 -8.47
C ILE A 237 49.01 -10.49 -8.05
N ALA A 238 49.94 -10.86 -8.96
CA ALA A 238 50.89 -12.00 -8.95
C ALA A 238 50.36 -13.41 -9.37
N PRO A 239 51.20 -14.33 -9.91
CA PRO A 239 50.72 -15.40 -10.81
C PRO A 239 51.19 -16.86 -10.52
N SER A 240 50.38 -17.81 -11.02
CA SER A 240 50.74 -19.14 -11.58
C SER A 240 51.54 -20.17 -10.75
N MET A 241 51.02 -21.41 -10.69
CA MET A 241 51.79 -22.64 -10.99
C MET A 241 50.87 -23.85 -11.26
N ALA A 242 51.38 -24.85 -11.99
CA ALA A 242 50.79 -26.17 -12.24
C ALA A 242 51.92 -27.23 -12.15
N PRO A 243 51.65 -28.55 -11.95
CA PRO A 243 51.19 -29.41 -13.06
C PRO A 243 50.26 -30.59 -12.64
N SER A 244 50.05 -31.55 -13.55
CA SER A 244 49.18 -32.74 -13.44
C SER A 244 49.94 -34.05 -13.17
N MET A 245 49.27 -35.07 -12.59
CA MET A 245 49.70 -36.48 -12.63
C MET A 245 48.53 -37.49 -12.58
N ALA A 246 48.14 -38.07 -13.74
CA ALA A 246 47.59 -39.44 -13.91
C ALA A 246 47.32 -39.73 -15.41
N PRO A 247 47.75 -40.87 -16.01
CA PRO A 247 47.64 -41.10 -17.47
C PRO A 247 46.86 -42.37 -17.90
N SER A 248 46.39 -42.41 -19.17
CA SER A 248 46.68 -43.48 -20.15
C SER A 248 46.04 -43.30 -21.55
N ILE A 249 46.90 -43.29 -22.59
CA ILE A 249 46.88 -43.97 -23.92
C ILE A 249 45.54 -44.63 -24.41
N ILE A 250 45.12 -44.70 -25.70
CA ILE A 250 45.76 -44.90 -27.03
C ILE A 250 44.86 -44.18 -28.09
N VAL A 251 45.29 -43.27 -28.99
CA VAL A 251 45.96 -43.44 -30.32
C VAL A 251 45.12 -44.31 -31.30
N THR A 252 44.88 -44.01 -32.59
CA THR A 252 45.53 -43.16 -33.63
C THR A 252 44.42 -42.29 -34.33
N SER A 253 44.41 -41.73 -35.56
CA SER A 253 45.33 -41.58 -36.72
C SER A 253 44.79 -40.54 -37.73
N ASN A 254 45.71 -39.78 -38.37
CA ASN A 254 45.72 -39.36 -39.79
C ASN A 254 44.61 -38.42 -40.36
N HIS A 255 44.88 -37.47 -41.28
CA HIS A 255 46.12 -37.13 -42.02
C HIS A 255 46.13 -35.64 -42.49
N THR A 256 47.33 -35.03 -42.61
CA THR A 256 47.73 -33.81 -43.39
C THR A 256 46.75 -32.62 -43.57
N THR A 257 46.99 -31.40 -43.08
CA THR A 257 48.11 -30.43 -43.31
C THR A 257 48.03 -29.62 -44.62
N THR A 258 47.92 -28.28 -44.52
CA THR A 258 48.56 -27.30 -45.43
C THR A 258 48.53 -25.87 -44.86
N SER A 259 49.52 -25.05 -45.23
CA SER A 259 49.63 -23.58 -45.04
C SER A 259 49.81 -22.94 -46.45
N PRO A 260 49.86 -21.60 -46.69
CA PRO A 260 50.29 -20.46 -45.86
C PRO A 260 49.22 -19.31 -45.84
N THR A 261 49.39 -17.98 -45.61
CA THR A 261 50.41 -16.97 -46.04
C THR A 261 50.34 -15.67 -45.21
N THR A 262 51.04 -14.58 -45.59
CA THR A 262 51.57 -13.55 -44.65
C THR A 262 51.21 -12.07 -44.92
N LYS A 263 51.16 -11.29 -43.82
CA LYS A 263 51.71 -9.90 -43.62
C LYS A 263 51.04 -8.64 -44.24
N LYS A 264 51.29 -7.51 -43.53
CA LYS A 264 51.22 -6.06 -43.87
C LYS A 264 49.84 -5.35 -43.81
N ILE A 265 49.72 -4.02 -43.59
CA ILE A 265 50.33 -3.02 -42.65
C ILE A 265 49.79 -1.59 -42.95
N LYS A 266 49.60 -0.71 -41.93
CA LYS A 266 49.28 0.76 -41.99
C LYS A 266 47.91 1.13 -42.62
N ASN A 267 47.18 2.21 -42.27
CA ASN A 267 47.49 3.55 -41.73
C ASN A 267 46.36 4.07 -40.78
N GLN A 268 46.65 4.64 -39.60
CA GLN A 268 46.94 6.07 -39.29
C GLN A 268 45.78 7.10 -39.32
N THR A 269 45.38 7.52 -38.11
CA THR A 269 45.11 8.92 -37.67
C THR A 269 44.45 9.94 -38.62
N LYS A 270 43.14 10.20 -38.46
CA LYS A 270 42.49 11.52 -38.73
C LYS A 270 41.07 11.63 -38.13
N LYS A 271 40.92 12.13 -36.88
CA LYS A 271 39.69 12.87 -36.41
C LYS A 271 39.76 13.51 -34.99
N LYS A 272 40.61 13.07 -34.06
CA LYS A 272 40.82 13.73 -32.73
C LYS A 272 41.63 15.06 -32.81
N ARG A 273 41.24 16.02 -33.66
CA ARG A 273 41.83 17.39 -33.69
C ARG A 273 40.85 18.55 -33.91
N LYS A 274 39.52 18.30 -34.00
CA LYS A 274 38.49 19.36 -34.11
C LYS A 274 37.92 19.90 -32.76
N LYS A 275 38.28 19.31 -31.60
CA LYS A 275 37.72 19.68 -30.28
C LYS A 275 38.24 21.01 -29.67
N ARG A 276 39.21 21.72 -30.30
CA ARG A 276 39.87 22.91 -29.71
C ARG A 276 39.74 24.25 -30.48
N LYS A 277 39.01 24.32 -31.62
CA LYS A 277 38.80 25.59 -32.36
C LYS A 277 37.35 26.13 -32.42
N LYS A 278 36.32 25.38 -32.02
CA LYS A 278 34.92 25.90 -32.02
C LYS A 278 34.57 26.79 -30.81
N LYS A 279 35.15 26.56 -29.62
CA LYS A 279 34.87 27.35 -28.39
C LYS A 279 35.28 28.84 -28.47
N ILE A 280 36.06 29.26 -29.47
CA ILE A 280 36.51 30.67 -29.62
C ILE A 280 35.50 31.52 -30.39
N LYS A 281 34.77 30.97 -31.38
CA LYS A 281 33.88 31.77 -32.26
C LYS A 281 32.52 32.16 -31.66
N GLN A 282 32.17 31.71 -30.46
CA GLN A 282 30.85 31.96 -29.86
C GLN A 282 30.87 33.06 -28.77
N LYS A 283 32.04 33.49 -28.29
CA LYS A 283 32.18 34.57 -27.27
C LYS A 283 32.13 36.00 -27.85
N ILE A 284 31.88 36.15 -29.16
CA ILE A 284 31.91 37.44 -29.87
C ILE A 284 30.52 37.85 -30.41
N ARG A 285 29.49 36.98 -30.34
CA ARG A 285 28.17 37.20 -30.96
C ARG A 285 27.02 37.53 -29.99
N ARG A 286 27.33 38.05 -28.80
CA ARG A 286 26.39 38.69 -27.84
C ARG A 286 26.87 40.09 -27.41
N ARG A 287 27.37 40.86 -28.39
CA ARG A 287 27.55 42.32 -28.33
C ARG A 287 26.95 42.95 -29.59
N LYS A 288 25.63 42.85 -29.67
CA LYS A 288 24.66 43.70 -30.35
C LYS A 288 23.36 43.53 -29.58
#